data_AF-A0A1Y5D0U4-F1
#
_entry.id   AF-A0A1Y5D0U4-F1
#
_cell.length_a   1.000
_cell.length_b   1.000
_cell.length_c   1.000
_cell.angle_alpha   90.00
_cell.angle_beta   90.00
_cell.angle_gamma   90.00
#
_symmetry.space_group_name_H-M   'P 1'
#
loop_
_entity.id
_entity.type
_entity.pdbx_description
1 polymer ?
#
loop_
_entity_poly.entity_id
_entity_poly.type
_entity_poly.pdbx_seq_one_letter_code
_entity_poly.pdbx_strand_id
1 'polypeptide(L)'
;MDSVSLFKGEFALKDTPKTVLDDGRTCVPQHYLHYRHTLLSVEELILELEYSDHYPIFACQDESGIYLQVGIIGADNYPSNADCDNSKIVYGRKWRVEPQLPTSEIIQTAFLAIKKAREHEIREKLRLTINGKVTTPFNNHQDINILSNSSLLNISASGEVSCAELQNQFDNISYDHASFFVHNIEQRRVNYWLIELEIVVNDNCQQAEMNNNQFIILMVNKLTFNEVLYQTMEQLIQLSDRHVDENFKFLGVARFSREHCLQAIAQTSANTRLLHKSLSKLEFEQNWLKSNYETDLTRVPHIKSSPLTSKIREQLASFGEIKGVLPKY
;
A
#
# COMPACT_ATOMS: atom_id res chain seq x y z
N MET A 1 25.69 -19.66 25.59
CA MET A 1 24.80 -19.89 24.43
C MET A 1 24.07 -18.59 24.22
N ASP A 2 24.49 -17.80 23.25
CA ASP A 2 23.82 -16.53 22.98
C ASP A 2 22.41 -16.82 22.46
N SER A 3 21.40 -16.51 23.28
CA SER A 3 20.00 -16.66 22.93
C SER A 3 19.68 -15.70 21.79
N VAL A 4 19.26 -16.22 20.64
CA VAL A 4 18.72 -15.40 19.56
C VAL A 4 17.40 -14.83 20.06
N SER A 5 17.28 -13.50 20.06
CA SER A 5 16.01 -12.84 20.38
C SER A 5 15.03 -13.06 19.25
N LEU A 6 13.89 -13.68 19.55
CA LEU A 6 12.77 -13.89 18.62
C LEU A 6 11.57 -13.07 19.11
N PHE A 7 10.73 -12.61 18.18
CA PHE A 7 9.49 -11.94 18.56
C PHE A 7 8.48 -12.95 19.10
N LYS A 8 7.50 -12.48 19.89
CA LYS A 8 6.41 -13.36 20.32
C LYS A 8 5.65 -13.86 19.10
N GLY A 9 5.31 -15.15 19.13
CA GLY A 9 4.71 -15.83 17.99
C GLY A 9 5.71 -16.41 17.01
N GLU A 10 7.01 -16.13 17.14
CA GLU A 10 8.06 -16.77 16.34
C GLU A 10 8.69 -17.96 17.08
N PHE A 11 9.02 -19.01 16.31
CA PHE A 11 9.63 -20.23 16.82
C PHE A 11 10.75 -20.69 15.88
N ALA A 12 11.93 -20.95 16.44
CA ALA A 12 13.02 -21.62 15.73
C ALA A 12 13.03 -23.11 16.08
N LEU A 13 13.18 -23.97 15.06
CA LEU A 13 13.41 -25.39 15.28
C LEU A 13 14.83 -25.65 15.79
N LYS A 14 15.04 -26.86 16.27
CA LYS A 14 16.39 -27.36 16.56
C LYS A 14 17.23 -27.26 15.28
N ASP A 15 18.47 -26.82 15.44
CA ASP A 15 19.44 -26.67 14.35
C ASP A 15 19.04 -25.67 13.24
N THR A 16 18.09 -24.76 13.51
CA THR A 16 17.77 -23.67 12.58
C THR A 16 19.03 -22.87 12.20
N PRO A 17 19.27 -22.63 10.90
CA PRO A 17 20.41 -21.84 10.43
C PRO A 17 20.37 -20.40 10.96
N LYS A 18 21.56 -19.86 11.24
CA LYS A 18 21.76 -18.51 11.76
C LYS A 18 22.77 -17.78 10.88
N THR A 19 22.65 -16.45 10.83
CA THR A 19 23.66 -15.57 10.24
C THR A 19 24.18 -14.61 11.30
N VAL A 20 25.39 -14.11 11.07
CA VAL A 20 25.98 -13.03 11.87
C VAL A 20 25.79 -11.74 11.07
N LEU A 21 25.29 -10.70 11.74
CA LEU A 21 25.15 -9.35 11.21
C LEU A 21 26.50 -8.62 11.25
N ASP A 22 26.62 -7.52 10.53
CA ASP A 22 27.86 -6.73 10.45
C ASP A 22 28.33 -6.21 11.83
N ASP A 23 27.40 -6.04 12.78
CA ASP A 23 27.68 -5.64 14.16
C ASP A 23 27.98 -6.80 15.12
N GLY A 24 28.12 -8.02 14.59
CA GLY A 24 28.43 -9.23 15.35
C GLY A 24 27.23 -9.90 16.00
N ARG A 25 26.03 -9.30 15.97
CA ARG A 25 24.82 -9.95 16.48
C ARG A 25 24.44 -11.14 15.62
N THR A 26 23.93 -12.20 16.26
CA THR A 26 23.40 -13.37 15.55
C THR A 26 21.90 -13.23 15.35
N CYS A 27 21.41 -13.48 14.14
CA CYS A 27 19.98 -13.55 13.86
C CYS A 27 19.61 -14.83 13.11
N VAL A 28 18.34 -15.22 13.23
CA VAL A 28 17.76 -16.29 12.43
C VAL A 28 17.00 -15.64 11.28
N PRO A 29 17.32 -15.95 10.02
CA PRO A 29 16.52 -15.49 8.89
C PRO A 29 15.08 -15.97 9.01
N GLN A 30 14.13 -15.05 8.80
CA GLN A 30 12.71 -15.30 9.02
C GLN A 30 12.15 -16.49 8.21
N HIS A 31 12.69 -16.78 7.02
CA HIS A 31 12.20 -17.89 6.21
C HIS A 31 12.53 -19.26 6.83
N TYR A 32 13.36 -19.33 7.88
CA TYR A 32 13.61 -20.54 8.67
C TYR A 32 12.81 -20.61 9.98
N LEU A 33 11.99 -19.60 10.28
CA LEU A 33 11.15 -19.57 11.47
C LEU A 33 9.76 -20.15 11.18
N HIS A 34 9.09 -20.57 12.25
CA HIS A 34 7.68 -20.93 12.27
C HIS A 34 6.91 -19.88 13.06
N TYR A 35 5.62 -19.79 12.77
CA TYR A 35 4.78 -18.70 13.28
C TYR A 35 3.50 -19.24 13.91
N ARG A 36 3.16 -18.66 15.06
CA ARG A 36 1.88 -18.86 15.74
C ARG A 36 1.53 -17.60 16.52
N HIS A 37 1.14 -16.57 15.79
CA HIS A 37 0.71 -15.31 16.34
C HIS A 37 -0.66 -15.43 17.02
N THR A 38 -0.74 -14.83 18.20
CA THR A 38 -1.94 -14.52 18.97
C THR A 38 -2.23 -13.02 18.86
N LEU A 39 -3.41 -12.57 19.30
CA LEU A 39 -3.71 -11.14 19.37
C LEU A 39 -2.60 -10.38 20.13
N LEU A 40 -2.20 -10.89 21.30
CA LEU A 40 -1.15 -10.28 22.12
C LEU A 40 0.19 -10.14 21.38
N SER A 41 0.62 -11.19 20.68
CA SER A 41 1.86 -11.08 19.91
C SER A 41 1.76 -10.10 18.74
N VAL A 42 0.56 -9.94 18.15
CA VAL A 42 0.37 -8.95 17.08
C VAL A 42 0.36 -7.53 17.67
N GLU A 43 -0.31 -7.31 18.81
CA GLU A 43 -0.27 -6.04 19.53
C GLU A 43 1.17 -5.60 19.85
N GLU A 44 2.01 -6.53 20.33
CA GLU A 44 3.43 -6.26 20.57
C GLU A 44 4.21 -5.88 19.32
N LEU A 45 3.91 -6.48 18.17
CA LEU A 45 4.51 -6.07 16.90
C LEU A 45 4.05 -4.68 16.47
N ILE A 46 2.78 -4.34 16.67
CA ILE A 46 2.23 -3.03 16.33
C ILE A 46 2.76 -1.93 17.27
N LEU A 47 3.06 -2.25 18.54
CA LEU A 47 3.68 -1.31 19.48
C LEU A 47 5.08 -0.84 19.03
N GLU A 48 5.81 -1.68 18.28
CA GLU A 48 7.14 -1.35 17.75
C GLU A 48 7.09 -0.58 16.41
N LEU A 49 5.88 -0.24 15.93
CA LEU A 49 5.69 0.58 14.74
C LEU A 49 5.73 2.07 15.08
N GLU A 50 6.43 2.82 14.24
CA GLU A 50 6.44 4.27 14.29
C GLU A 50 5.87 4.82 12.98
N TYR A 51 4.86 5.69 13.10
CA TYR A 51 4.29 6.46 12.01
C TYR A 51 3.51 7.67 12.57
N SER A 52 2.64 8.30 11.77
CA SER A 52 1.80 9.43 12.17
C SER A 52 0.66 9.03 13.12
N ASP A 53 0.48 9.83 14.18
CA ASP A 53 -0.62 9.72 15.15
C ASP A 53 -2.02 9.90 14.51
N HIS A 54 -2.09 10.43 13.29
CA HIS A 54 -3.34 10.53 12.54
C HIS A 54 -3.81 9.19 11.97
N TYR A 55 -2.95 8.16 12.02
CA TYR A 55 -3.22 6.83 11.47
C TYR A 55 -2.98 5.71 12.50
N PRO A 56 -3.66 5.71 13.66
CA PRO A 56 -3.50 4.65 14.66
C PRO A 56 -3.89 3.29 14.06
N ILE A 57 -3.11 2.26 14.38
CA ILE A 57 -3.36 0.88 13.94
C ILE A 57 -3.94 0.10 15.11
N PHE A 58 -5.14 -0.45 14.92
CA PHE A 58 -5.81 -1.30 15.88
C PHE A 58 -5.57 -2.78 15.52
N ALA A 59 -5.00 -3.55 16.44
CA ALA A 59 -5.01 -5.01 16.38
C ALA A 59 -6.25 -5.51 17.14
N CYS A 60 -7.07 -6.33 16.49
CA CYS A 60 -8.33 -6.82 17.06
C CYS A 60 -8.56 -8.28 16.66
N GLN A 61 -9.52 -8.92 17.32
CA GLN A 61 -9.93 -10.28 17.02
C GLN A 61 -11.45 -10.38 16.98
N ASP A 62 -11.98 -11.03 15.95
CA ASP A 62 -13.40 -11.42 15.86
C ASP A 62 -13.51 -12.93 15.57
N GLU A 63 -14.73 -13.41 15.33
CA GLU A 63 -15.01 -14.83 15.07
C GLU A 63 -14.23 -15.40 13.88
N SER A 64 -13.79 -14.57 12.92
CA SER A 64 -12.98 -15.03 11.79
C SER A 64 -11.47 -14.82 11.99
N GLY A 65 -11.02 -14.47 13.19
CA GLY A 65 -9.61 -14.38 13.57
C GLY A 65 -9.10 -12.96 13.78
N ILE A 66 -7.77 -12.82 13.81
CA ILE A 66 -7.08 -11.56 14.06
C ILE A 66 -7.16 -10.66 12.82
N TYR A 67 -7.28 -9.36 13.03
CA TYR A 67 -7.22 -8.36 11.98
C TYR A 67 -6.56 -7.07 12.46
N LEU A 68 -6.01 -6.32 11.50
CA LEU A 68 -5.58 -4.94 11.67
C LEU A 68 -6.62 -4.00 11.07
N GLN A 69 -6.83 -2.85 11.68
CA GLN A 69 -7.67 -1.78 11.15
C GLN A 69 -7.01 -0.44 11.41
N VAL A 70 -6.93 0.41 10.39
CA VAL A 70 -6.36 1.75 10.52
C VAL A 70 -7.48 2.73 10.84
N GLY A 71 -7.33 3.49 11.92
CA GLY A 71 -8.11 4.71 12.15
C GLY A 71 -7.52 5.86 11.37
N ILE A 72 -8.36 6.79 10.92
CA ILE A 72 -7.95 8.00 10.22
C ILE A 72 -8.53 9.16 11.03
N ILE A 73 -7.66 9.97 11.62
CA ILE A 73 -8.03 11.10 12.45
C ILE A 73 -7.78 12.38 11.64
N GLY A 74 -8.80 13.24 11.52
CA GLY A 74 -8.69 14.49 10.77
C GLY A 74 -9.88 15.43 11.03
N ALA A 75 -9.83 16.62 10.43
CA ALA A 75 -10.95 17.55 10.46
C ALA A 75 -12.14 16.98 9.69
N ASP A 76 -13.38 17.23 10.16
CA ASP A 76 -14.57 16.79 9.42
C ASP A 76 -14.67 17.58 8.10
N ASN A 77 -14.82 16.87 6.99
CA ASN A 77 -15.01 17.45 5.66
C ASN A 77 -16.36 18.19 5.52
N TYR A 78 -17.28 18.01 6.47
CA TYR A 78 -18.57 18.68 6.55
C TYR A 78 -18.73 19.45 7.88
N PRO A 79 -18.08 20.62 8.04
CA PRO A 79 -18.27 21.41 9.23
C PRO A 79 -19.73 21.89 9.29
N SER A 80 -20.49 21.38 10.25
CA SER A 80 -21.62 22.15 10.78
C SER A 80 -21.02 23.39 11.44
N ASN A 81 -21.65 24.56 11.30
CA ASN A 81 -21.14 25.86 11.76
C ASN A 81 -20.86 25.97 13.29
N ALA A 82 -20.90 24.86 14.05
CA ALA A 82 -20.67 24.79 15.49
C ALA A 82 -19.47 23.90 15.91
N ASP A 83 -18.87 23.10 15.01
CA ASP A 83 -17.86 22.07 15.37
C ASP A 83 -16.53 22.22 14.58
N CYS A 84 -16.08 23.45 14.33
CA CYS A 84 -14.89 23.72 13.51
C CYS A 84 -13.56 23.17 14.08
N ASP A 85 -13.51 22.71 15.34
CA ASP A 85 -12.29 22.26 16.02
C ASP A 85 -12.29 20.78 16.44
N ASN A 86 -13.34 20.02 16.16
CA ASN A 86 -13.43 18.63 16.63
C ASN A 86 -12.85 17.65 15.60
N SER A 87 -11.65 17.12 15.88
CA SER A 87 -11.10 16.00 15.12
C SER A 87 -12.03 14.79 15.19
N LYS A 88 -12.29 14.17 14.05
CA LYS A 88 -13.09 12.96 13.93
C LYS A 88 -12.20 11.80 13.55
N ILE A 89 -12.51 10.62 14.11
CA ILE A 89 -11.93 9.37 13.66
C ILE A 89 -12.92 8.63 12.74
N VAL A 90 -12.42 8.17 11.60
CA VAL A 90 -13.09 7.20 10.74
C VAL A 90 -12.25 5.93 10.66
N TYR A 91 -12.87 4.80 10.36
CA TYR A 91 -12.20 3.51 10.38
C TYR A 91 -12.09 2.94 8.97
N GLY A 92 -10.88 2.56 8.58
CA GLY A 92 -10.60 1.86 7.34
C GLY A 92 -11.14 0.43 7.32
N ARG A 93 -10.78 -0.30 6.27
CA ARG A 93 -11.14 -1.73 6.12
C ARG A 93 -10.37 -2.60 7.11
N LYS A 94 -10.95 -3.76 7.46
CA LYS A 94 -10.26 -4.79 8.25
C LYS A 94 -9.30 -5.58 7.34
N TRP A 95 -8.06 -5.76 7.80
CA TRP A 95 -7.01 -6.53 7.14
C TRP A 95 -6.72 -7.78 7.95
N ARG A 96 -7.03 -8.96 7.41
CA ARG A 96 -6.87 -10.23 8.14
C ARG A 96 -5.39 -10.55 8.39
N VAL A 97 -5.12 -11.07 9.58
CA VAL A 97 -3.81 -11.59 9.98
C VAL A 97 -3.98 -13.05 10.36
N GLU A 98 -3.36 -13.93 9.58
CA GLU A 98 -3.35 -15.34 9.91
C GLU A 98 -2.25 -15.63 10.95
N PRO A 99 -2.48 -16.50 11.95
CA PRO A 99 -1.49 -16.83 12.99
C PRO A 99 -0.13 -17.30 12.46
N GLN A 100 -0.12 -17.91 11.30
CA GLN A 100 1.03 -18.54 10.65
C GLN A 100 1.77 -17.60 9.69
N LEU A 101 1.34 -16.34 9.57
CA LEU A 101 2.06 -15.36 8.75
C LEU A 101 3.41 -15.01 9.39
N PRO A 102 4.48 -14.87 8.58
CA PRO A 102 5.72 -14.28 9.05
C PRO A 102 5.51 -12.90 9.66
N THR A 103 6.29 -12.57 10.69
CA THR A 103 6.32 -11.23 11.30
C THR A 103 6.43 -10.13 10.23
N SER A 104 7.32 -10.28 9.25
CA SER A 104 7.46 -9.27 8.18
C SER A 104 6.23 -9.14 7.27
N GLU A 105 5.41 -10.19 7.14
CA GLU A 105 4.15 -10.13 6.41
C GLU A 105 3.07 -9.42 7.23
N ILE A 106 3.06 -9.57 8.56
CA ILE A 106 2.17 -8.79 9.44
C ILE A 106 2.52 -7.29 9.37
N ILE A 107 3.81 -6.96 9.48
CA ILE A 107 4.28 -5.58 9.32
C ILE A 107 3.96 -5.05 7.91
N GLN A 108 4.11 -5.87 6.87
CA GLN A 108 3.71 -5.51 5.50
C GLN A 108 2.21 -5.23 5.39
N THR A 109 1.36 -6.05 6.03
CA THR A 109 -0.09 -5.83 6.07
C THR A 109 -0.41 -4.48 6.70
N ALA A 110 0.23 -4.13 7.83
CA ALA A 110 0.06 -2.85 8.49
C ALA A 110 0.47 -1.67 7.58
N PHE A 111 1.64 -1.77 6.95
CA PHE A 111 2.14 -0.80 5.98
C PHE A 111 1.19 -0.58 4.80
N LEU A 112 0.69 -1.67 4.21
CA LEU A 112 -0.28 -1.61 3.10
C LEU A 112 -1.63 -1.02 3.54
N ALA A 113 -2.07 -1.32 4.76
CA ALA A 113 -3.28 -0.76 5.33
C ALA A 113 -3.20 0.77 5.44
N ILE A 114 -2.06 1.30 5.91
CA ILE A 114 -1.82 2.75 5.95
C ILE A 114 -1.80 3.36 4.55
N LYS A 115 -1.06 2.77 3.61
CA LYS A 115 -1.03 3.28 2.22
C LYS A 115 -2.43 3.39 1.63
N LYS A 116 -3.27 2.36 1.84
CA LYS A 116 -4.64 2.37 1.33
C LYS A 116 -5.57 3.32 2.07
N ALA A 117 -5.37 3.52 3.38
CA ALA A 117 -6.08 4.54 4.13
C ALA A 117 -5.74 5.95 3.61
N ARG A 118 -4.46 6.23 3.34
CA ARG A 118 -4.02 7.51 2.76
C ARG A 118 -4.49 7.70 1.32
N GLU A 119 -4.39 6.67 0.48
CA GLU A 119 -4.89 6.72 -0.90
C GLU A 119 -6.38 7.09 -0.93
N HIS A 120 -7.16 6.56 0.00
CA HIS A 120 -8.58 6.91 0.15
C HIS A 120 -8.73 8.42 0.44
N GLU A 121 -8.03 8.97 1.42
CA GLU A 121 -8.04 10.40 1.73
C GLU A 121 -7.62 11.29 0.54
N ILE A 122 -6.54 10.94 -0.17
CA ILE A 122 -6.03 11.70 -1.33
C ILE A 122 -7.09 11.81 -2.41
N ARG A 123 -7.77 10.70 -2.70
CA ARG A 123 -8.84 10.62 -3.69
C ARG A 123 -10.05 11.46 -3.32
N GLU A 124 -10.32 11.64 -2.04
CA GLU A 124 -11.40 12.51 -1.53
C GLU A 124 -10.99 13.99 -1.44
N LYS A 125 -9.71 14.26 -1.22
CA LYS A 125 -9.20 15.63 -1.09
C LYS A 125 -9.06 16.34 -2.43
N LEU A 126 -8.89 15.61 -3.54
CA LEU A 126 -8.91 16.22 -4.88
C LEU A 126 -10.34 16.55 -5.30
N ARG A 127 -10.63 17.85 -5.35
CA ARG A 127 -11.95 18.41 -5.63
C ARG A 127 -11.97 19.12 -6.97
N LEU A 128 -13.02 18.89 -7.75
CA LEU A 128 -13.33 19.56 -9.01
C LEU A 128 -14.60 20.39 -8.86
N THR A 129 -14.52 21.67 -9.20
CA THR A 129 -15.68 22.57 -9.29
C THR A 129 -16.25 22.55 -10.70
N ILE A 130 -17.50 22.12 -10.85
CA ILE A 130 -18.20 22.10 -12.14
C ILE A 130 -19.64 22.55 -11.95
N ASN A 131 -20.11 23.48 -12.79
CA ASN A 131 -21.46 24.05 -12.72
C ASN A 131 -21.83 24.60 -11.32
N GLY A 132 -20.87 25.26 -10.67
CA GLY A 132 -21.03 25.81 -9.31
C GLY A 132 -21.09 24.77 -8.19
N LYS A 133 -20.83 23.48 -8.48
CA LYS A 133 -20.81 22.40 -7.51
C LYS A 133 -19.40 21.85 -7.34
N VAL A 134 -19.01 21.61 -6.09
CA VAL A 134 -17.74 20.96 -5.75
C VAL A 134 -17.97 19.45 -5.66
N THR A 135 -17.14 18.67 -6.33
CA THR A 135 -17.23 17.21 -6.40
C THR A 135 -15.85 16.58 -6.24
N THR A 136 -15.79 15.28 -5.96
CA THR A 136 -14.53 14.52 -5.81
C THR A 136 -14.49 13.42 -6.88
N PRO A 137 -13.96 13.69 -8.08
CA PRO A 137 -14.13 12.82 -9.26
C PRO A 137 -13.40 11.47 -9.14
N PHE A 138 -12.51 11.30 -8.15
CA PHE A 138 -11.78 10.04 -7.92
C PHE A 138 -12.20 9.31 -6.63
N ASN A 139 -13.27 9.77 -5.98
CA ASN A 139 -13.72 9.23 -4.70
C ASN A 139 -14.12 7.74 -4.83
N ASN A 140 -13.72 6.93 -3.85
CA ASN A 140 -13.99 5.50 -3.79
C ASN A 140 -15.44 5.14 -3.43
N HIS A 141 -16.26 6.12 -3.05
CA HIS A 141 -17.68 5.97 -2.68
C HIS A 141 -18.64 6.28 -3.83
N GLN A 142 -18.12 6.44 -5.05
CA GLN A 142 -18.97 6.57 -6.24
C GLN A 142 -19.91 5.37 -6.36
N ASP A 143 -21.19 5.64 -6.64
CA ASP A 143 -22.17 4.60 -6.84
C ASP A 143 -21.87 3.85 -8.15
N ILE A 144 -21.37 2.62 -7.98
CA ILE A 144 -20.96 1.78 -9.10
C ILE A 144 -22.12 1.44 -10.04
N ASN A 145 -23.36 1.36 -9.53
CA ASN A 145 -24.52 1.08 -10.37
C ASN A 145 -24.86 2.30 -11.24
N ILE A 146 -24.73 3.51 -10.69
CA ILE A 146 -24.90 4.73 -11.49
C ILE A 146 -23.82 4.77 -12.57
N LEU A 147 -22.55 4.55 -12.22
CA LEU A 147 -21.46 4.54 -13.19
C LEU A 147 -21.67 3.49 -14.29
N SER A 148 -22.00 2.25 -13.93
CA SER A 148 -22.16 1.15 -14.89
C SER A 148 -23.35 1.29 -15.82
N ASN A 149 -24.41 1.97 -15.38
CA ASN A 149 -25.63 2.17 -16.18
C ASN A 149 -25.67 3.55 -16.87
N SER A 150 -24.74 4.44 -16.54
CA SER A 150 -24.63 5.73 -17.20
C SER A 150 -24.02 5.61 -18.60
N SER A 151 -24.30 6.59 -19.46
CA SER A 151 -23.70 6.73 -20.78
C SER A 151 -22.27 7.27 -20.75
N LEU A 152 -21.54 7.15 -19.63
CA LEU A 152 -20.15 7.63 -19.51
C LEU A 152 -19.24 7.07 -20.61
N LEU A 153 -19.48 5.83 -21.06
CA LEU A 153 -18.76 5.22 -22.18
C LEU A 153 -18.98 5.90 -23.54
N ASN A 154 -20.04 6.70 -23.67
CA ASN A 154 -20.40 7.40 -24.91
C ASN A 154 -19.94 8.88 -24.90
N ILE A 155 -19.40 9.37 -23.78
CA ILE A 155 -18.86 10.74 -23.70
C ILE A 155 -17.43 10.70 -24.25
N SER A 156 -17.24 11.27 -25.44
CA SER A 156 -15.90 11.38 -26.02
C SER A 156 -15.02 12.26 -25.15
N ALA A 157 -13.78 11.82 -24.92
CA ALA A 157 -12.76 12.66 -24.31
C ALA A 157 -12.64 13.97 -25.11
N SER A 158 -12.50 15.09 -24.40
CA SER A 158 -12.20 16.39 -25.01
C SER A 158 -10.98 16.26 -25.92
N GLY A 159 -10.95 17.05 -27.00
CA GLY A 159 -9.80 17.13 -27.90
C GLY A 159 -8.52 17.57 -27.19
N GLU A 160 -7.42 17.63 -27.95
CA GLU A 160 -6.18 18.21 -27.43
C GLU A 160 -6.43 19.62 -26.88
N VAL A 161 -5.85 19.92 -25.71
CA VAL A 161 -6.02 21.20 -25.03
C VAL A 161 -4.73 22.02 -25.12
N SER A 162 -4.86 23.32 -25.35
CA SER A 162 -3.77 24.28 -25.23
C SER A 162 -3.36 24.48 -23.76
N CYS A 163 -2.21 25.09 -23.52
CA CYS A 163 -1.74 25.41 -22.16
C CYS A 163 -2.74 26.29 -21.39
N ALA A 164 -3.26 27.34 -22.03
CA ALA A 164 -4.24 28.23 -21.39
C ALA A 164 -5.55 27.51 -21.07
N GLU A 165 -6.02 26.63 -21.96
CA GLU A 165 -7.21 25.81 -21.69
C GLU A 165 -6.97 24.82 -20.54
N LEU A 166 -5.79 24.20 -20.48
CA LEU A 166 -5.41 23.31 -19.39
C LEU A 166 -5.37 24.07 -18.06
N GLN A 167 -4.76 25.24 -18.02
CA GLN A 167 -4.74 26.10 -16.83
C GLN A 167 -6.17 26.45 -16.38
N ASN A 168 -7.03 26.90 -17.29
CA ASN A 168 -8.42 27.23 -16.97
C ASN A 168 -9.18 26.03 -16.36
N GLN A 169 -8.84 24.80 -16.76
CA GLN A 169 -9.42 23.60 -16.13
C GLN A 169 -8.84 23.36 -14.73
N PHE A 170 -7.53 23.53 -14.55
CA PHE A 170 -6.86 23.40 -13.24
C PHE A 170 -7.25 24.47 -12.23
N ASP A 171 -7.67 25.66 -12.67
CA ASP A 171 -8.23 26.70 -11.80
C ASP A 171 -9.51 26.23 -11.07
N ASN A 172 -10.18 25.20 -11.61
CA ASN A 172 -11.35 24.57 -10.99
C ASN A 172 -10.99 23.38 -10.10
N ILE A 173 -9.71 23.04 -9.97
CA ILE A 173 -9.21 21.96 -9.13
C ILE A 173 -8.67 22.52 -7.81
N SER A 174 -8.96 21.85 -6.71
CA SER A 174 -8.33 22.10 -5.41
C SER A 174 -7.96 20.78 -4.74
N TYR A 175 -6.91 20.80 -3.92
CA TYR A 175 -6.43 19.63 -3.21
C TYR A 175 -5.88 20.03 -1.84
N ASP A 176 -6.56 19.68 -0.74
CA ASP A 176 -6.07 19.93 0.64
C ASP A 176 -5.52 21.36 0.87
N HIS A 177 -6.28 22.38 0.46
CA HIS A 177 -5.87 23.79 0.48
C HIS A 177 -4.68 24.17 -0.43
N ALA A 178 -4.30 23.31 -1.35
CA ALA A 178 -3.37 23.59 -2.43
C ALA A 178 -4.10 23.76 -3.78
N SER A 179 -3.45 24.52 -4.66
CA SER A 179 -3.82 24.74 -6.06
C SER A 179 -2.67 24.35 -6.98
N PHE A 180 -2.97 24.15 -8.26
CA PHE A 180 -1.97 23.74 -9.25
C PHE A 180 -1.87 24.79 -10.36
N PHE A 181 -0.65 25.13 -10.73
CA PHE A 181 -0.36 26.02 -11.86
C PHE A 181 0.45 25.28 -12.93
N VAL A 182 -0.01 25.32 -14.17
CA VAL A 182 0.66 24.73 -15.33
C VAL A 182 1.87 25.59 -15.67
N HIS A 183 3.04 25.17 -15.18
CA HIS A 183 4.29 25.89 -15.35
C HIS A 183 4.87 25.70 -16.76
N ASN A 184 4.85 24.46 -17.25
CA ASN A 184 5.43 24.10 -18.55
C ASN A 184 4.69 22.94 -19.20
N ILE A 185 4.68 22.95 -20.54
CA ILE A 185 4.22 21.84 -21.39
C ILE A 185 5.24 21.67 -22.51
N GLU A 186 5.95 20.54 -22.51
CA GLU A 186 6.95 20.19 -23.53
C GLU A 186 6.51 18.94 -24.31
N GLN A 187 6.39 19.05 -25.63
CA GLN A 187 6.18 17.88 -26.47
C GLN A 187 7.46 17.06 -26.59
N ARG A 188 7.41 15.79 -26.20
CA ARG A 188 8.50 14.82 -26.32
C ARG A 188 8.16 13.79 -27.39
N ARG A 189 8.84 13.86 -28.54
CA ARG A 189 8.51 13.03 -29.72
C ARG A 189 7.06 13.27 -30.17
N VAL A 190 6.53 12.44 -31.06
CA VAL A 190 5.21 12.67 -31.67
C VAL A 190 4.06 12.50 -30.67
N ASN A 191 4.19 11.59 -29.69
CA ASN A 191 3.06 11.10 -28.88
C ASN A 191 3.24 11.24 -27.35
N TYR A 192 4.15 12.08 -26.87
CA TYR A 192 4.30 12.29 -25.43
C TYR A 192 4.41 13.76 -25.11
N TRP A 193 3.93 14.11 -23.92
CA TRP A 193 4.02 15.45 -23.35
C TRP A 193 4.56 15.34 -21.94
N LEU A 194 5.54 16.17 -21.64
CA LEU A 194 6.02 16.43 -20.28
C LEU A 194 5.29 17.68 -19.78
N ILE A 195 4.65 17.59 -18.62
CA ILE A 195 3.93 18.71 -18.02
C ILE A 195 4.49 18.94 -16.63
N GLU A 196 4.77 20.20 -16.31
CA GLU A 196 5.21 20.60 -14.98
C GLU A 196 4.07 21.37 -14.32
N LEU A 197 3.55 20.83 -13.22
CA LEU A 197 2.54 21.48 -12.39
C LEU A 197 3.22 22.02 -11.14
N GLU A 198 3.24 23.33 -10.97
CA GLU A 198 3.63 23.96 -9.72
C GLU A 198 2.53 23.75 -8.67
N ILE A 199 2.94 23.32 -7.48
CA ILE A 199 2.07 23.18 -6.32
C ILE A 199 2.12 24.49 -5.54
N VAL A 200 0.98 25.15 -5.42
CA VAL A 200 0.83 26.35 -4.59
C VAL A 200 0.09 25.96 -3.32
N VAL A 201 0.84 25.83 -2.23
CA VAL A 201 0.33 25.37 -0.93
C VAL A 201 -0.06 26.56 -0.04
N ASN A 202 -1.17 26.44 0.69
CA ASN A 202 -1.56 27.36 1.76
C ASN A 202 -1.11 26.81 3.13
N ASP A 203 -0.90 27.68 4.12
CA ASP A 203 -0.55 27.34 5.51
C ASP A 203 -1.50 26.30 6.16
N ASN A 204 -2.72 26.14 5.64
CA ASN A 204 -3.69 25.16 6.12
C ASN A 204 -3.54 23.75 5.51
N CYS A 205 -2.57 23.51 4.61
CA CYS A 205 -2.37 22.20 4.01
C CYS A 205 -1.81 21.21 5.04
N GLN A 206 -2.45 20.04 5.16
CA GLN A 206 -2.12 19.04 6.17
C GLN A 206 -1.24 17.92 5.62
N GLN A 207 -1.07 17.82 4.30
CA GLN A 207 -0.21 16.83 3.66
C GLN A 207 1.27 17.29 3.66
N ALA A 208 2.07 16.70 4.55
CA ALA A 208 3.50 17.02 4.68
C ALA A 208 4.27 16.81 3.36
N GLU A 209 3.89 15.85 2.53
CA GLU A 209 4.51 15.61 1.23
C GLU A 209 4.33 16.75 0.23
N MET A 210 3.27 17.56 0.37
CA MET A 210 3.02 18.69 -0.52
C MET A 210 3.98 19.85 -0.23
N ASN A 211 4.35 20.04 1.03
CA ASN A 211 5.29 21.10 1.45
C ASN A 211 6.72 20.85 0.95
N ASN A 212 7.06 19.59 0.67
CA ASN A 212 8.41 19.20 0.23
C ASN A 212 8.57 19.16 -1.29
N ASN A 213 7.49 19.35 -2.06
CA ASN A 213 7.51 19.29 -3.51
C ASN A 213 6.95 20.58 -4.10
N GLN A 214 7.80 21.35 -4.79
CA GLN A 214 7.34 22.54 -5.50
C GLN A 214 6.65 22.19 -6.82
N PHE A 215 7.06 21.10 -7.48
CA PHE A 215 6.55 20.70 -8.79
C PHE A 215 6.14 19.23 -8.81
N ILE A 216 5.08 18.94 -9.56
CA ILE A 216 4.71 17.61 -10.04
C ILE A 216 5.07 17.52 -11.52
N ILE A 217 5.84 16.49 -11.88
CA ILE A 217 6.23 16.23 -13.27
C ILE A 217 5.38 15.09 -13.81
N LEU A 218 4.62 15.37 -14.86
CA LEU A 218 3.71 14.41 -15.50
C LEU A 218 4.23 14.03 -16.88
N MET A 219 4.07 12.75 -17.24
CA MET A 219 4.27 12.27 -18.60
C MET A 219 2.96 11.71 -19.12
N VAL A 220 2.38 12.36 -20.12
CA VAL A 220 1.10 11.95 -20.73
C VAL A 220 1.28 11.60 -22.20
N ASN A 221 0.49 10.65 -22.70
CA ASN A 221 0.50 10.28 -24.12
C ASN A 221 -0.52 11.08 -24.97
N LYS A 222 -1.43 11.80 -24.30
CA LYS A 222 -2.46 12.64 -24.90
C LYS A 222 -2.56 13.92 -24.09
N LEU A 223 -2.47 15.06 -24.75
CA LEU A 223 -2.63 16.35 -24.10
C LEU A 223 -4.12 16.68 -23.95
N THR A 224 -4.81 15.95 -23.07
CA THR A 224 -6.22 16.16 -22.75
C THR A 224 -6.37 16.38 -21.25
N PHE A 225 -7.33 17.19 -20.83
CA PHE A 225 -7.54 17.44 -19.39
C PHE A 225 -7.71 16.15 -18.59
N ASN A 226 -8.49 15.18 -19.10
CA ASN A 226 -8.69 13.90 -18.44
C ASN A 226 -7.37 13.17 -18.18
N GLU A 227 -6.55 12.99 -19.22
CA GLU A 227 -5.27 12.28 -19.10
C GLU A 227 -4.33 12.97 -18.11
N VAL A 228 -4.24 14.30 -18.17
CA VAL A 228 -3.42 15.08 -17.24
C VAL A 228 -3.95 14.96 -15.81
N LEU A 229 -5.27 14.98 -15.60
CA LEU A 229 -5.86 14.87 -14.27
C LEU A 229 -5.71 13.46 -13.67
N TYR A 230 -5.85 12.40 -14.49
CA TYR A 230 -5.53 11.02 -14.06
C TYR A 230 -4.07 10.91 -13.65
N GLN A 231 -3.14 11.42 -14.46
CA GLN A 231 -1.71 11.41 -14.12
C GLN A 231 -1.40 12.26 -12.88
N THR A 232 -2.10 13.38 -12.68
CA THR A 232 -1.98 14.19 -11.46
C THR A 232 -2.39 13.39 -10.23
N MET A 233 -3.55 12.72 -10.27
CA MET A 233 -4.00 11.86 -9.18
C MET A 233 -3.02 10.72 -8.90
N GLU A 234 -2.48 10.08 -9.93
CA GLU A 234 -1.45 9.05 -9.78
C GLU A 234 -0.19 9.60 -9.09
N GLN A 235 0.28 10.79 -9.46
CA GLN A 235 1.42 11.41 -8.80
C GLN A 235 1.15 11.80 -7.35
N LEU A 236 -0.03 12.34 -7.03
CA LEU A 236 -0.41 12.64 -5.63
C LEU A 236 -0.42 11.37 -4.76
N ILE A 237 -0.95 10.25 -5.29
CA ILE A 237 -0.89 8.95 -4.62
C ILE A 237 0.56 8.50 -4.45
N GLN A 238 1.40 8.65 -5.48
CA GLN A 238 2.83 8.30 -5.40
C GLN A 238 3.59 9.12 -4.36
N LEU A 239 3.29 10.42 -4.22
CA LEU A 239 3.88 11.28 -3.19
C LEU A 239 3.51 10.82 -1.78
N SER A 240 2.24 10.49 -1.54
CA SER A 240 1.82 9.90 -0.26
C SER A 240 2.47 8.54 -0.02
N ASP A 241 2.50 7.67 -1.03
CA ASP A 241 3.14 6.36 -0.92
C ASP A 241 4.63 6.51 -0.58
N ARG A 242 5.31 7.50 -1.17
CA ARG A 242 6.69 7.87 -0.85
C ARG A 242 6.80 8.32 0.60
N HIS A 243 5.90 9.17 1.06
CA HIS A 243 5.89 9.61 2.46
C HIS A 243 5.78 8.41 3.42
N VAL A 244 4.92 7.44 3.13
CA VAL A 244 4.83 6.21 3.94
C VAL A 244 6.10 5.38 3.84
N ASP A 245 6.67 5.21 2.64
CA ASP A 245 7.92 4.46 2.41
C ASP A 245 9.07 4.96 3.31
N GLU A 246 9.16 6.28 3.52
CA GLU A 246 10.24 6.92 4.29
C GLU A 246 9.95 7.01 5.80
N ASN A 247 8.68 7.08 6.20
CA ASN A 247 8.30 7.40 7.59
C ASN A 247 7.69 6.23 8.38
N PHE A 248 7.14 5.20 7.71
CA PHE A 248 6.67 4.01 8.40
C PHE A 248 7.86 3.13 8.79
N LYS A 249 8.12 3.01 10.09
CA LYS A 249 9.27 2.27 10.62
C LYS A 249 8.81 1.14 11.52
N PHE A 250 9.57 0.05 11.49
CA PHE A 250 9.51 -1.01 12.49
C PHE A 250 10.89 -1.11 13.13
N LEU A 251 10.98 -0.94 14.45
CA LEU A 251 12.25 -0.89 15.18
C LEU A 251 13.24 0.14 14.58
N GLY A 252 12.74 1.32 14.24
CA GLY A 252 13.52 2.40 13.62
C GLY A 252 13.88 2.19 12.14
N VAL A 253 13.52 1.08 11.51
CA VAL A 253 13.87 0.79 10.10
C VAL A 253 12.67 1.04 9.17
N ALA A 254 12.81 2.01 8.26
CA ALA A 254 11.86 2.26 7.18
C ALA A 254 12.15 1.33 6.00
N ARG A 255 11.57 0.12 5.97
CA ARG A 255 11.91 -0.98 5.04
C ARG A 255 12.02 -0.57 3.55
N PHE A 256 11.20 0.39 3.12
CA PHE A 256 11.08 0.80 1.71
C PHE A 256 11.70 2.17 1.40
N SER A 257 12.43 2.74 2.36
CA SER A 257 13.13 4.00 2.18
C SER A 257 14.09 3.94 0.99
N ARG A 258 14.09 5.00 0.17
CA ARG A 258 15.02 5.15 -0.95
C ARG A 258 16.44 5.51 -0.53
N GLU A 259 16.64 5.87 0.74
CA GLU A 259 17.96 6.12 1.30
C GLU A 259 18.74 4.83 1.58
N HIS A 260 18.09 3.66 1.47
CA HIS A 260 18.77 2.38 1.65
C HIS A 260 19.67 2.02 0.47
N CYS A 261 20.86 1.50 0.79
CA CYS A 261 21.74 0.90 -0.20
C CYS A 261 21.19 -0.45 -0.69
N LEU A 262 20.65 -0.47 -1.92
CA LEU A 262 20.09 -1.68 -2.53
C LEU A 262 21.12 -2.82 -2.64
N GLN A 263 22.40 -2.50 -2.87
CA GLN A 263 23.47 -3.50 -2.91
C GLN A 263 23.68 -4.16 -1.55
N ALA A 264 23.61 -3.39 -0.46
CA ALA A 264 23.72 -3.92 0.90
C ALA A 264 22.53 -4.83 1.23
N ILE A 265 21.30 -4.43 0.89
CA ILE A 265 20.10 -5.27 1.05
C ILE A 265 20.25 -6.58 0.26
N ALA A 266 20.69 -6.50 -1.00
CA ALA A 266 20.89 -7.66 -1.86
C ALA A 266 21.96 -8.60 -1.28
N GLN A 267 23.06 -8.06 -0.74
CA GLN A 267 24.12 -8.84 -0.13
C GLN A 267 23.62 -9.59 1.12
N THR A 268 22.88 -8.92 2.01
CA THR A 268 22.26 -9.54 3.19
C THR A 268 21.30 -10.65 2.80
N SER A 269 20.49 -10.43 1.77
CA SER A 269 19.59 -11.46 1.22
C SER A 269 20.37 -12.65 0.64
N ALA A 270 21.44 -12.40 -0.11
CA ALA A 270 22.28 -13.46 -0.68
C ALA A 270 22.94 -14.33 0.40
N ASN A 271 23.45 -13.71 1.46
CA ASN A 271 24.13 -14.39 2.57
C ASN A 271 23.20 -15.31 3.37
N THR A 272 21.88 -15.08 3.35
CA THR A 272 20.92 -15.86 4.16
C THR A 272 20.24 -17.01 3.42
N ARG A 273 20.22 -16.99 2.07
CA ARG A 273 19.43 -17.95 1.25
C ARG A 273 19.92 -19.40 1.32
N LEU A 274 21.21 -19.63 1.49
CA LEU A 274 21.82 -20.97 1.33
C LEU A 274 22.35 -21.56 2.65
N LEU A 275 22.02 -20.95 3.79
CA LEU A 275 22.53 -21.39 5.11
C LEU A 275 22.09 -22.81 5.51
N HIS A 276 21.04 -23.34 4.87
CA HIS A 276 20.54 -24.70 5.07
C HIS A 276 21.21 -25.76 4.19
N LYS A 277 22.01 -25.38 3.18
CA LYS A 277 22.51 -26.31 2.16
C LYS A 277 23.77 -27.10 2.54
N SER A 278 24.27 -26.96 3.77
CA SER A 278 25.40 -27.76 4.24
C SER A 278 24.95 -29.19 4.58
N LEU A 279 25.82 -30.19 4.36
CA LEU A 279 25.53 -31.60 4.67
C LEU A 279 25.03 -31.85 6.11
N SER A 280 25.48 -31.04 7.08
CA SER A 280 25.04 -31.10 8.48
C SER A 280 23.61 -30.59 8.74
N LYS A 281 22.92 -30.11 7.70
CA LYS A 281 21.58 -29.51 7.78
C LYS A 281 20.54 -30.23 6.92
N LEU A 282 20.87 -31.39 6.35
CA LEU A 282 19.96 -32.13 5.46
C LEU A 282 18.64 -32.53 6.13
N GLU A 283 18.68 -32.96 7.39
CA GLU A 283 17.48 -33.27 8.18
C GLU A 283 16.64 -32.00 8.45
N PHE A 284 17.30 -30.88 8.75
CA PHE A 284 16.62 -29.59 8.91
C PHE A 284 15.95 -29.17 7.60
N GLU A 285 16.66 -29.24 6.46
CA GLU A 285 16.14 -28.86 5.14
C GLU A 285 14.87 -29.66 4.79
N GLN A 286 14.88 -30.98 5.02
CA GLN A 286 13.72 -31.83 4.77
C GLN A 286 12.51 -31.43 5.64
N ASN A 287 12.72 -31.23 6.93
CA ASN A 287 11.66 -30.81 7.86
C ASN A 287 11.13 -29.41 7.53
N TRP A 288 12.03 -28.50 7.18
CA TRP A 288 11.71 -27.13 6.78
C TRP A 288 10.86 -27.09 5.50
N LEU A 289 11.27 -27.81 4.45
CA LEU A 289 10.50 -27.92 3.21
C LEU A 289 9.10 -28.51 3.44
N LYS A 290 9.01 -29.55 4.27
CA LYS A 290 7.73 -30.17 4.63
C LYS A 290 6.82 -29.18 5.35
N SER A 291 7.33 -28.44 6.33
CA SER A 291 6.53 -27.47 7.08
C SER A 291 6.07 -26.28 6.22
N ASN A 292 6.92 -25.82 5.29
CA ASN A 292 6.51 -24.77 4.34
C ASN A 292 5.36 -25.26 3.46
N TYR A 293 5.48 -26.48 2.93
CA TYR A 293 4.42 -27.10 2.14
C TYR A 293 3.12 -27.27 2.93
N GLU A 294 3.18 -27.70 4.19
CA GLU A 294 2.01 -27.80 5.07
C GLU A 294 1.37 -26.43 5.32
N THR A 295 2.17 -25.38 5.50
CA THR A 295 1.68 -24.01 5.66
C THR A 295 0.98 -23.52 4.38
N ASP A 296 1.58 -23.74 3.21
CA ASP A 296 0.98 -23.39 1.93
C ASP A 296 -0.38 -24.08 1.73
N LEU A 297 -0.50 -25.35 2.13
CA LEU A 297 -1.77 -26.09 2.06
C LEU A 297 -2.90 -25.47 2.89
N THR A 298 -2.58 -24.77 3.99
CA THR A 298 -3.60 -24.07 4.80
C THR A 298 -4.16 -22.82 4.12
N ARG A 299 -3.39 -22.22 3.18
CA ARG A 299 -3.74 -20.99 2.46
C ARG A 299 -4.52 -21.25 1.18
N VAL A 300 -4.55 -22.50 0.72
CA VAL A 300 -5.28 -22.90 -0.49
C VAL A 300 -6.78 -22.63 -0.29
N PRO A 301 -7.42 -21.80 -1.14
CA PRO A 301 -8.82 -21.47 -0.97
C PRO A 301 -9.71 -22.69 -1.23
N HIS A 302 -10.76 -22.81 -0.41
CA HIS A 302 -11.82 -23.78 -0.57
C HIS A 302 -13.03 -23.12 -1.23
N ILE A 303 -13.29 -23.45 -2.50
CA ILE A 303 -14.29 -22.79 -3.32
C ILE A 303 -15.55 -23.65 -3.40
N LYS A 304 -16.66 -23.15 -2.88
CA LYS A 304 -17.97 -23.84 -2.99
C LYS A 304 -18.48 -23.81 -4.43
N SER A 305 -19.29 -24.78 -4.83
CA SER A 305 -19.92 -24.80 -6.16
C SER A 305 -20.80 -23.55 -6.39
N SER A 306 -20.50 -22.78 -7.44
CA SER A 306 -21.21 -21.56 -7.83
C SER A 306 -20.86 -21.15 -9.27
N PRO A 307 -21.59 -20.21 -9.90
CA PRO A 307 -21.19 -19.64 -11.20
C PRO A 307 -19.79 -19.03 -11.20
N LEU A 308 -19.36 -18.44 -10.06
CA LEU A 308 -18.00 -17.92 -9.91
C LEU A 308 -16.96 -19.05 -10.01
N THR A 309 -17.26 -20.23 -9.50
CA THR A 309 -16.36 -21.39 -9.52
C THR A 309 -16.13 -21.86 -10.95
N SER A 310 -17.17 -21.88 -11.79
CA SER A 310 -17.02 -22.18 -13.22
C SER A 310 -16.13 -21.16 -13.92
N LYS A 311 -16.36 -19.86 -13.67
CA LYS A 311 -15.52 -18.78 -14.20
C LYS A 311 -14.05 -18.92 -13.77
N ILE A 312 -13.79 -19.23 -12.50
CA ILE A 312 -12.42 -19.45 -11.98
C ILE A 312 -11.77 -20.65 -12.66
N ARG A 313 -12.50 -21.76 -12.86
CA ARG A 313 -11.97 -22.94 -13.55
C ARG A 313 -11.61 -22.66 -15.00
N GLU A 314 -12.47 -21.98 -15.73
CA GLU A 314 -12.19 -21.56 -17.11
C GLU A 314 -10.97 -20.64 -17.18
N GLN A 315 -10.89 -19.68 -16.25
CA GLN A 315 -9.75 -18.79 -16.14
C GLN A 315 -8.46 -19.57 -15.86
N LEU A 316 -8.44 -20.50 -14.90
CA LEU A 316 -7.25 -21.30 -14.59
C LEU A 316 -6.87 -22.22 -15.76
N ALA A 317 -7.85 -22.83 -16.43
CA ALA A 317 -7.61 -23.69 -17.59
C ALA A 317 -6.97 -22.91 -18.76
N SER A 318 -7.26 -21.61 -18.90
CA SER A 318 -6.69 -20.79 -19.97
C SER A 318 -5.16 -20.64 -19.90
N PHE A 319 -4.55 -20.90 -18.74
CA PHE A 319 -3.10 -20.86 -18.55
C PHE A 319 -2.40 -22.21 -18.83
N GLY A 320 -3.14 -23.28 -19.16
CA GLY A 320 -2.55 -24.62 -19.36
C GLY A 320 -2.13 -25.30 -18.06
N GLU A 321 -0.96 -25.96 -18.06
CA GLU A 321 -0.45 -26.67 -16.87
C GLU A 321 0.18 -25.68 -15.86
N ILE A 322 -0.44 -25.56 -14.69
CA ILE A 322 0.01 -24.69 -13.60
C ILE A 322 0.67 -25.53 -12.50
N LYS A 323 1.88 -25.14 -12.07
CA LYS A 323 2.57 -25.74 -10.92
C LYS A 323 2.04 -25.18 -9.60
N GLY A 324 2.10 -25.98 -8.54
CA GLY A 324 1.67 -25.60 -7.18
C GLY A 324 0.37 -26.28 -6.76
N VAL A 325 -0.20 -25.86 -5.62
CA VAL A 325 -1.46 -26.43 -5.12
C VAL A 325 -2.63 -25.57 -5.60
N LEU A 326 -3.48 -26.15 -6.46
CA LEU A 326 -4.67 -25.47 -6.97
C LEU A 326 -5.79 -25.38 -5.91
N PRO A 327 -6.74 -24.43 -6.06
CA PRO A 327 -7.91 -24.35 -5.20
C PRO A 327 -8.64 -25.68 -5.03
N LYS A 328 -9.13 -25.93 -3.83
CA LYS A 328 -9.97 -27.11 -3.53
C LYS A 328 -11.42 -26.75 -3.84
N TYR A 329 -12.11 -27.62 -4.56
CA TYR A 329 -13.52 -27.46 -4.95
C TYR A 329 -14.44 -28.36 -4.12
#